data_AF-A0A2E9MIX2-F1
#
_entry.id   AF-A0A2E9MIX2-F1
#
_cell.length_a   1.000
_cell.length_b   1.000
_cell.length_c   1.000
_cell.angle_alpha   90.00
_cell.angle_beta   90.00
_cell.angle_gamma   90.00
#
_symmetry.space_group_name_H-M   'P 1'
#
loop_
_entity.id
_entity.type
_entity.pdbx_description
1 polymer ?
#
loop_
_entity_poly.entity_id
_entity_poly.type
_entity_poly.pdbx_seq_one_letter_code
_entity_poly.pdbx_strand_id
1 'polypeptide(L)'
;MQTGYGNTYAWLSLNSTLRSDLLVRSTVEVGRVTDDRVGEGLFSDIGKQEFTIRDDRDIDIWSVRQDWSLDATRDHFLKWGFDIPRLQGRYNYLSEQRQFRRNAQGFVLEDRLVTDLDINLTDLSLSLYGADRIRVTRDLTAEVGAKYDKVQDTNDELWSPRLLWPMLSRPTRASAPRGACSTKVRGSINSPSKTARPAFILLSDPNTRCWVWSTSPDQVSISAPKRTTNS
;
A
#
# COMPACT_ATOMS: atom_id res chain seq x y z
N MET A 1 -21.86 -2.91 21.09
CA MET A 1 -20.66 -2.39 20.40
C MET A 1 -20.93 -2.41 18.91
N GLN A 2 -20.82 -1.26 18.27
CA GLN A 2 -21.06 -1.08 16.84
C GLN A 2 -19.76 -0.60 16.19
N THR A 3 -19.46 -1.14 15.01
CA THR A 3 -18.27 -0.77 14.23
C THR A 3 -18.67 -0.64 12.77
N GLY A 4 -18.37 0.50 12.16
CA GLY A 4 -18.49 0.73 10.72
C GLY A 4 -17.11 0.83 10.07
N TYR A 5 -16.98 0.28 8.87
CA TYR A 5 -15.74 0.34 8.09
C TYR A 5 -16.06 0.62 6.62
N GLY A 6 -15.40 1.63 6.06
CA GLY A 6 -15.55 2.05 4.67
C GLY A 6 -14.18 2.11 3.98
N ASN A 7 -14.12 1.65 2.73
CA ASN A 7 -12.91 1.75 1.91
C ASN A 7 -13.29 2.00 0.45
N THR A 8 -12.78 3.10 -0.11
CA THR A 8 -12.96 3.46 -1.52
C THR A 8 -11.60 3.78 -2.11
N TYR A 9 -11.29 3.22 -3.28
CA TYR A 9 -10.03 3.47 -3.97
C TYR A 9 -10.22 3.52 -5.48
N ALA A 10 -9.36 4.26 -6.16
CA ALA A 10 -9.29 4.31 -7.61
C ALA A 10 -7.85 4.56 -8.05
N TRP A 11 -7.50 4.03 -9.22
CA TRP A 11 -6.22 4.35 -9.85
C TRP A 11 -6.34 4.40 -11.36
N LEU A 12 -5.38 5.08 -11.97
CA LEU A 12 -5.21 5.19 -13.41
C LEU A 12 -3.74 4.94 -13.74
N SER A 13 -3.49 4.05 -14.70
CA SER A 13 -2.15 3.79 -15.23
C SER A 13 -2.09 4.07 -16.72
N LEU A 14 -1.12 4.87 -17.13
CA LEU A 14 -0.77 5.14 -18.52
C LEU A 14 0.55 4.44 -18.85
N ASN A 15 0.55 3.62 -19.88
CA ASN A 15 1.77 2.99 -20.42
C ASN A 15 2.08 3.60 -21.77
N SER A 16 3.29 4.14 -21.92
CA SER A 16 3.75 4.79 -23.13
C SER A 16 5.10 4.24 -23.56
N THR A 17 5.24 3.96 -24.85
CA THR A 17 6.51 3.60 -25.47
C THR A 17 7.06 4.85 -26.15
N LEU A 18 7.97 5.56 -25.49
CA LEU A 18 8.54 6.82 -26.03
C LEU A 18 9.51 6.55 -27.18
N ARG A 19 10.24 5.43 -27.09
CA ARG A 19 11.13 4.90 -28.11
C ARG A 19 11.03 3.38 -28.09
N SER A 20 11.55 2.70 -29.11
CA SER A 20 11.51 1.22 -29.19
C SER A 20 12.15 0.51 -28.00
N ASP A 21 13.03 1.20 -27.28
CA ASP A 21 13.82 0.75 -26.14
C ASP A 21 13.43 1.43 -24.82
N LEU A 22 12.60 2.49 -24.83
CA LEU A 22 12.22 3.26 -23.65
C LEU A 22 10.71 3.20 -23.38
N LEU A 23 10.36 2.51 -22.31
CA LEU A 23 9.01 2.40 -21.77
C LEU A 23 8.84 3.32 -20.57
N VAL A 24 7.69 3.98 -20.49
CA VAL A 24 7.29 4.83 -19.38
C VAL A 24 5.92 4.39 -18.88
N ARG A 25 5.80 4.26 -17.57
CA ARG A 25 4.52 4.03 -16.89
C ARG A 25 4.29 5.16 -15.91
N SER A 26 3.12 5.78 -15.99
CA SER A 26 2.66 6.76 -15.01
C SER A 26 1.41 6.22 -14.33
N THR A 27 1.38 6.25 -13.01
CA THR A 27 0.25 5.79 -12.21
C THR A 27 -0.16 6.89 -11.24
N VAL A 28 -1.46 7.13 -11.14
CA VAL A 28 -2.07 8.01 -10.12
C VAL A 28 -3.06 7.17 -9.34
N GLU A 29 -3.03 7.27 -8.03
CA GLU A 29 -3.92 6.53 -7.13
C GLU A 29 -4.55 7.50 -6.13
N VAL A 30 -5.81 7.24 -5.77
CA VAL A 30 -6.54 7.95 -4.73
C VAL A 30 -7.34 6.95 -3.91
N GLY A 31 -7.46 7.21 -2.61
CA GLY A 31 -8.19 6.34 -1.71
C GLY A 31 -8.71 7.06 -0.47
N ARG A 32 -9.75 6.49 0.12
CA ARG A 32 -10.31 6.91 1.39
C ARG A 32 -10.66 5.67 2.21
N VAL A 33 -10.18 5.63 3.45
CA VAL A 33 -10.53 4.62 4.45
C VAL A 33 -11.21 5.33 5.61
N THR A 34 -12.35 4.81 6.06
CA THR A 34 -13.10 5.32 7.21
C THR A 34 -13.32 4.18 8.20
N ASP A 35 -13.16 4.45 9.48
CA ASP A 35 -13.42 3.50 10.58
C ASP A 35 -14.16 4.26 11.68
N ASP A 36 -15.32 3.76 12.09
CA ASP A 36 -16.10 4.31 13.18
C ASP A 36 -16.40 3.22 14.19
N ARG A 37 -16.25 3.54 15.48
CA ARG A 37 -16.49 2.60 16.56
C ARG A 37 -17.16 3.29 17.73
N VAL A 38 -18.31 2.71 18.11
CA VAL A 38 -19.06 3.11 19.30
C VAL A 38 -19.16 1.93 20.25
N GLY A 39 -18.65 2.13 21.46
CA GLY A 39 -18.71 1.19 22.57
C GLY A 39 -19.37 1.83 23.77
N GLU A 40 -20.34 1.15 24.35
CA GLU A 40 -20.98 1.55 25.61
C GLU A 40 -20.97 0.34 26.54
N GLY A 41 -20.64 0.59 27.81
CA GLY A 41 -20.72 -0.38 28.89
C GLY A 41 -21.61 0.15 30.00
N LEU A 42 -22.35 -0.75 30.63
CA LEU A 42 -23.19 -0.46 31.79
C LEU A 42 -22.69 -1.30 32.96
N PHE A 43 -22.66 -0.71 34.15
CA PHE A 43 -22.54 -1.47 35.39
C PHE A 43 -23.76 -2.39 35.53
N SER A 44 -23.52 -3.70 35.51
CA SER A 44 -24.57 -4.73 35.44
C SER A 44 -25.54 -4.74 36.63
N ASP A 45 -25.13 -4.17 37.75
CA ASP A 45 -25.81 -4.14 39.04
C ASP A 45 -26.68 -2.88 39.24
N ILE A 46 -26.32 -1.75 38.63
CA ILE A 46 -26.99 -0.46 38.85
C ILE A 46 -27.51 0.22 37.56
N GLY A 47 -27.28 -0.39 36.40
CA GLY A 47 -27.73 0.13 35.10
C GLY A 47 -27.12 1.48 34.71
N LYS A 48 -26.10 1.94 35.45
CA LYS A 48 -25.38 3.18 35.15
C LYS A 48 -24.31 2.92 34.10
N GLN A 49 -24.08 3.91 33.24
CA GLN A 49 -23.05 3.86 32.22
C GLN A 49 -21.66 3.80 32.85
N GLU A 50 -20.95 2.70 32.62
CA GLU A 50 -19.59 2.44 33.08
C GLU A 50 -18.59 3.15 32.17
N PHE A 51 -18.75 3.00 30.86
CA PHE A 51 -17.90 3.66 29.89
C PHE A 51 -18.64 3.97 28.59
N THR A 52 -18.13 4.97 27.88
CA THR A 52 -18.43 5.23 26.47
C THR A 52 -17.15 5.49 25.72
N ILE A 53 -17.02 4.87 24.56
CA ILE A 53 -15.92 5.03 23.64
C ILE A 53 -16.52 5.39 22.28
N ARG A 54 -16.06 6.49 21.71
CA ARG A 54 -16.32 6.93 20.34
C ARG A 54 -14.98 7.15 19.65
N ASP A 55 -14.79 6.53 18.51
CA ASP A 55 -13.54 6.51 17.78
C ASP A 55 -13.87 6.62 16.29
N ASP A 56 -13.61 7.78 15.70
CA ASP A 56 -13.82 8.06 14.29
C ASP A 56 -12.46 8.33 13.62
N ARG A 57 -12.17 7.59 12.55
CA ARG A 57 -10.90 7.67 11.80
C ARG A 57 -11.18 7.82 10.32
N ASP A 58 -10.65 8.87 9.72
CA ASP A 58 -10.66 9.06 8.28
C ASP A 58 -9.23 9.15 7.76
N ILE A 59 -8.92 8.40 6.72
CA ILE A 59 -7.62 8.42 6.06
C ILE A 59 -7.82 8.65 4.57
N ASP A 60 -7.34 9.78 4.07
CA ASP A 60 -7.26 10.13 2.66
C ASP A 60 -5.86 9.82 2.12
N ILE A 61 -5.79 9.15 0.98
CA ILE A 61 -4.55 8.70 0.34
C ILE A 61 -4.56 9.23 -1.09
N TRP A 62 -3.43 9.78 -1.55
CA TRP A 62 -3.17 9.89 -2.97
C TRP A 62 -1.71 9.62 -3.27
N SER A 63 -1.43 9.09 -4.46
CA SER A 63 -0.06 8.82 -4.90
C SER A 63 0.11 9.15 -6.38
N VAL A 64 1.32 9.58 -6.73
CA VAL A 64 1.76 9.71 -8.12
C VAL A 64 3.06 8.97 -8.28
N ARG A 65 3.09 8.02 -9.20
CA ARG A 65 4.25 7.20 -9.53
C ARG A 65 4.62 7.34 -10.99
N GLN A 66 5.92 7.41 -11.26
CA GLN A 66 6.46 7.32 -12.60
C GLN A 66 7.61 6.31 -12.64
N ASP A 67 7.52 5.37 -13.59
CA ASP A 67 8.51 4.33 -13.81
C ASP A 67 9.04 4.42 -15.25
N TRP A 68 10.35 4.30 -15.40
CA TRP A 68 11.04 4.22 -16.68
C TRP A 68 11.77 2.91 -16.80
N SER A 69 11.77 2.34 -17.99
CA SER A 69 12.50 1.11 -18.32
C SER A 69 13.16 1.26 -19.68
N LEU A 70 14.48 1.11 -19.70
CA LEU A 70 15.32 1.30 -20.87
C LEU A 70 16.08 0.01 -21.19
N ASP A 71 15.81 -0.56 -22.35
CA ASP A 71 16.61 -1.64 -22.96
C ASP A 71 17.81 -1.01 -23.71
N ALA A 72 18.79 -0.47 -22.97
CA ALA A 72 19.92 0.29 -23.54
C ALA A 72 20.73 -0.53 -24.56
N THR A 73 20.92 -1.83 -24.29
CA THR A 73 21.46 -2.80 -25.25
C THR A 73 20.79 -4.16 -25.04
N ARG A 74 21.18 -5.17 -25.83
CA ARG A 74 20.71 -6.56 -25.64
C ARG A 74 21.11 -7.19 -24.30
N ASP A 75 22.10 -6.59 -23.64
CA ASP A 75 22.74 -7.08 -22.43
C ASP A 75 22.64 -6.08 -21.28
N HIS A 76 21.95 -4.95 -21.45
CA HIS A 76 21.86 -3.88 -20.45
C HIS A 76 20.43 -3.36 -20.34
N PHE A 77 19.86 -3.47 -19.14
CA PHE A 77 18.52 -3.00 -18.83
C PHE A 77 18.56 -2.09 -17.61
N LEU A 78 18.13 -0.84 -17.81
CA LEU A 78 18.08 0.16 -16.76
C LEU A 78 16.62 0.46 -16.40
N LYS A 79 16.33 0.51 -15.10
CA LYS A 79 15.01 0.87 -14.57
C LYS A 79 15.15 1.91 -13.48
N TRP A 80 14.36 2.97 -13.53
CA TRP A 80 14.32 3.97 -12.47
C TRP A 80 12.92 4.51 -12.33
N GLY A 81 12.67 5.22 -11.24
CA GLY A 81 11.35 5.75 -10.98
C GLY A 81 11.29 6.58 -9.72
N PHE A 82 10.12 7.20 -9.53
CA PHE A 82 9.77 7.86 -8.29
C PHE A 82 8.34 7.55 -7.88
N ASP A 83 8.06 7.69 -6.59
CA ASP A 83 6.73 7.62 -6.00
C ASP A 83 6.55 8.75 -4.98
N ILE A 84 5.42 9.45 -5.06
CA ILE A 84 5.08 10.57 -4.16
C ILE A 84 3.70 10.27 -3.56
N PRO A 85 3.64 9.55 -2.43
CA PRO A 85 2.42 9.39 -1.68
C PRO A 85 2.19 10.56 -0.72
N ARG A 86 0.93 10.94 -0.55
CA ARG A 86 0.45 11.78 0.54
C ARG A 86 -0.66 11.09 1.29
N LEU A 87 -0.54 11.12 2.61
CA LEU A 87 -1.49 10.61 3.57
C LEU A 87 -2.07 11.77 4.37
N GLN A 88 -3.38 11.82 4.53
CA GLN A 88 -4.03 12.73 5.46
C GLN A 88 -4.94 11.94 6.39
N GLY A 89 -4.62 11.92 7.67
CA GLY A 89 -5.39 11.25 8.70
C GLY A 89 -6.13 12.25 9.58
N ARG A 90 -7.39 11.95 9.89
CA ARG A 90 -8.18 12.66 10.91
C ARG A 90 -8.61 11.63 11.94
N TYR A 91 -8.38 11.94 13.21
CA TYR A 91 -8.64 11.03 14.32
C TYR A 91 -9.38 11.77 15.43
N ASN A 92 -10.62 11.36 15.66
CA ASN A 92 -11.45 11.87 16.75
C ASN A 92 -11.74 10.73 17.72
N TYR A 93 -11.22 10.86 18.94
CA TYR A 93 -11.38 9.85 19.98
C TYR A 93 -11.90 10.47 21.26
N LEU A 94 -13.04 9.97 21.70
CA LEU A 94 -13.63 10.28 22.99
C LEU A 94 -13.75 8.99 23.80
N SER A 95 -13.18 8.98 24.98
CA SER A 95 -13.37 7.91 25.96
C SER A 95 -13.77 8.53 27.29
N GLU A 96 -14.92 8.12 27.78
CA GLU A 96 -15.39 8.47 29.11
C GLU A 96 -15.53 7.19 29.92
N GLN A 97 -14.91 7.15 31.09
CA GLN A 97 -15.00 6.02 31.99
C GLN A 97 -15.27 6.50 33.40
N ARG A 98 -16.21 5.85 34.07
CA ARG A 98 -16.44 6.03 35.51
C ARG A 98 -15.60 5.01 36.27
N GLN A 99 -14.89 5.47 37.27
CA GLN A 99 -14.09 4.62 38.15
C GLN A 99 -14.57 4.82 39.59
N PHE A 100 -14.79 3.72 40.29
CA PHE A 100 -15.07 3.76 41.72
C PHE A 100 -13.81 3.41 42.49
N ARG A 101 -13.32 4.34 43.31
CA ARG A 101 -12.13 4.14 44.16
C ARG A 101 -12.54 4.23 45.62
N ARG A 102 -11.83 3.53 46.51
CA ARG A 102 -12.00 3.70 47.96
C ARG A 102 -10.88 4.58 48.51
N ASN A 103 -11.24 5.57 49.32
CA ASN A 103 -10.26 6.37 50.05
C ASN A 103 -9.76 5.63 51.31
N ALA A 104 -8.80 6.21 52.02
CA ALA A 104 -8.22 5.63 53.24
C ALA A 104 -9.25 5.43 54.37
N GLN A 105 -10.37 6.14 54.32
CA GLN A 105 -11.49 6.04 55.27
C GLN A 105 -12.57 5.03 54.83
N GLY A 106 -12.37 4.34 53.69
CA GLY A 106 -13.26 3.29 53.19
C GLY A 106 -14.47 3.78 52.38
N PHE A 107 -14.64 5.10 52.21
CA PHE A 107 -15.71 5.68 51.39
C PHE A 107 -15.45 5.44 49.90
N VAL A 108 -16.52 5.14 49.16
CA VAL A 108 -16.48 5.01 47.69
C VAL A 108 -16.55 6.41 47.09
N LEU A 109 -15.54 6.75 46.30
CA LEU A 109 -15.47 7.96 45.49
C LEU A 109 -15.71 7.55 44.02
N GLU A 110 -16.53 8.33 43.32
CA GLU A 110 -16.73 8.21 41.89
C GLU A 110 -15.82 9.22 41.19
N ASP A 111 -14.85 8.72 40.43
CA ASP A 111 -14.01 9.50 39.54
C ASP A 111 -14.49 9.33 38.11
N ARG A 112 -14.40 10.39 37.31
CA ARG A 112 -14.66 10.36 35.87
C ARG A 112 -13.36 10.61 35.14
N LEU A 113 -12.92 9.64 34.35
CA LEU A 113 -11.79 9.78 33.43
C LEU A 113 -12.34 10.10 32.05
N VAL A 114 -11.99 11.27 31.53
CA VAL A 114 -12.34 11.69 30.17
C VAL A 114 -11.05 11.85 29.38
N THR A 115 -10.98 11.20 28.23
CA THR A 115 -9.95 11.40 27.21
C THR A 115 -10.64 11.88 25.95
N ASP A 116 -10.31 13.09 25.52
CA ASP A 116 -10.81 13.70 24.30
C ASP A 116 -9.60 14.09 23.45
N LEU A 117 -9.58 13.62 22.20
CA LEU A 117 -8.45 13.71 21.32
C LEU A 117 -8.92 13.96 19.89
N ASP A 118 -8.53 15.11 19.34
CA ASP A 118 -8.71 15.48 17.94
C ASP A 118 -7.32 15.68 17.34
N ILE A 119 -6.93 14.81 16.41
CA ILE A 119 -5.64 14.86 15.72
C ILE A 119 -5.88 14.91 14.22
N ASN A 120 -5.20 15.86 13.58
CA ASN A 120 -5.07 15.92 12.13
C ASN A 120 -3.60 15.68 11.76
N LEU A 121 -3.33 14.58 11.05
CA LEU A 121 -2.00 14.19 10.58
C LEU A 121 -1.94 14.37 9.07
N THR A 122 -0.82 14.88 8.57
CA THR A 122 -0.56 14.96 7.13
C THR A 122 0.88 14.55 6.89
N ASP A 123 1.07 13.50 6.12
CA ASP A 123 2.39 13.02 5.73
C ASP A 123 2.54 13.05 4.21
N LEU A 124 3.72 13.47 3.75
CA LEU A 124 4.12 13.51 2.35
C LEU A 124 5.48 12.85 2.26
N SER A 125 5.58 11.79 1.47
CA SER A 125 6.83 11.07 1.28
C SER A 125 7.30 11.17 -0.17
N LEU A 126 8.61 11.00 -0.36
CA LEU A 126 9.24 10.87 -1.67
C LEU A 126 10.09 9.61 -1.68
N SER A 127 9.84 8.73 -2.64
CA SER A 127 10.67 7.57 -2.93
C SER A 127 11.30 7.76 -4.30
N LEU A 128 12.62 7.63 -4.40
CA LEU A 128 13.36 7.54 -5.65
C LEU A 128 14.01 6.17 -5.73
N TYR A 129 14.03 5.55 -6.91
CA TYR A 129 14.73 4.28 -7.07
C TYR A 129 15.40 4.17 -8.43
N GLY A 130 16.47 3.38 -8.47
CA GLY A 130 17.19 3.02 -9.67
C GLY A 130 17.73 1.61 -9.54
N ALA A 131 17.68 0.86 -10.64
CA ALA A 131 18.23 -0.47 -10.75
C ALA A 131 18.81 -0.66 -12.15
N ASP A 132 19.98 -1.27 -12.20
CA ASP A 132 20.69 -1.62 -13.40
C ASP A 132 20.94 -3.13 -13.43
N ARG A 133 20.51 -3.77 -14.52
CA ARG A 133 20.73 -5.18 -14.79
C ARG A 133 21.60 -5.34 -16.02
N ILE A 134 22.75 -5.99 -15.82
CA ILE A 134 23.77 -6.17 -16.84
C ILE A 134 24.04 -7.66 -17.03
N ARG A 135 24.00 -8.13 -18.26
CA ARG A 135 24.50 -9.45 -18.65
C ARG A 135 26.01 -9.34 -18.87
N VAL A 136 26.79 -9.83 -17.92
CA VAL A 136 28.27 -9.78 -17.93
C VAL A 136 28.84 -10.82 -18.91
N THR A 137 28.25 -12.02 -18.92
CA THR A 137 28.55 -13.08 -19.90
C THR A 137 27.25 -13.74 -20.35
N ARG A 138 27.28 -14.64 -21.35
CA ARG A 138 26.08 -15.29 -21.88
C ARG A 138 25.22 -16.01 -20.82
N ASP A 139 25.85 -16.45 -19.74
CA ASP A 139 25.21 -17.19 -18.65
C ASP A 139 25.22 -16.42 -17.32
N LEU A 140 25.78 -15.21 -17.28
CA LEU A 140 26.00 -14.42 -16.06
C LEU A 140 25.27 -13.08 -16.14
N THR A 141 24.30 -12.89 -15.24
CA THR A 141 23.59 -11.61 -15.09
C THR A 141 23.81 -11.06 -13.70
N ALA A 142 24.22 -9.80 -13.60
CA ALA A 142 24.33 -9.05 -12.35
C ALA A 142 23.23 -7.98 -12.29
N GLU A 143 22.73 -7.68 -11.09
CA GLU A 143 21.80 -6.58 -10.89
C GLU A 143 22.18 -5.79 -9.64
N VAL A 144 22.26 -4.47 -9.79
CA VAL A 144 22.54 -3.52 -8.72
C VAL A 144 21.47 -2.46 -8.70
N GLY A 145 21.04 -2.03 -7.53
CA GLY A 145 20.06 -0.97 -7.40
C GLY A 145 20.13 -0.28 -6.06
N ALA A 146 19.44 0.85 -5.97
CA ALA A 146 19.28 1.60 -4.74
C ALA A 146 17.89 2.25 -4.73
N LYS A 147 17.37 2.45 -3.52
CA LYS A 147 16.17 3.22 -3.26
C LYS A 147 16.48 4.26 -2.18
N TYR A 148 16.05 5.48 -2.40
CA TYR A 148 16.04 6.56 -1.43
C TYR A 148 14.60 6.84 -1.02
N ASP A 149 14.34 6.90 0.28
CA ASP A 149 13.05 7.22 0.85
C ASP A 149 13.20 8.42 1.78
N LYS A 150 12.33 9.42 1.64
CA LYS A 150 12.24 10.59 2.52
C LYS A 150 10.81 10.79 2.99
N VAL A 151 10.60 10.87 4.30
CA VAL A 151 9.30 11.12 4.93
C VAL A 151 9.33 12.53 5.51
N GLN A 152 8.43 13.42 5.06
CA GLN A 152 8.50 14.82 5.48
C GLN A 152 8.02 15.06 6.91
N ASP A 153 7.01 14.33 7.37
CA ASP A 153 6.43 14.53 8.71
C ASP A 153 7.45 14.23 9.82
N THR A 154 8.18 13.12 9.71
CA THR A 154 9.23 12.74 10.66
C THR A 154 10.61 13.28 10.30
N ASN A 155 10.78 13.83 9.09
CA ASN A 155 12.06 14.21 8.49
C ASN A 155 13.07 13.05 8.45
N ASP A 156 12.57 11.81 8.37
CA ASP A 156 13.41 10.62 8.25
C ASP A 156 13.84 10.40 6.80
N GLU A 157 15.06 9.90 6.63
CA GLU A 157 15.57 9.46 5.34
C GLU A 157 16.24 8.09 5.42
N LEU A 158 16.08 7.30 4.35
CA LEU A 158 16.61 5.95 4.29
C LEU A 158 17.18 5.64 2.91
N TRP A 159 18.41 5.15 2.88
CA TRP A 159 19.02 4.55 1.71
C TRP A 159 18.97 3.03 1.80
N SER A 160 18.40 2.41 0.77
CA SER A 160 18.21 0.96 0.66
C SER A 160 18.94 0.42 -0.58
N PRO A 161 20.26 0.12 -0.49
CA PRO A 161 20.99 -0.53 -1.56
C PRO A 161 20.49 -1.97 -1.76
N ARG A 162 20.52 -2.44 -2.99
CA ARG A 162 20.14 -3.80 -3.39
C ARG A 162 21.20 -4.34 -4.34
N LEU A 163 21.72 -5.51 -4.03
CA LEU A 163 22.67 -6.21 -4.89
C LEU A 163 22.17 -7.64 -5.05
N LEU A 164 21.90 -8.03 -6.28
CA LEU A 164 21.69 -9.41 -6.67
C LEU A 164 23.01 -9.90 -7.27
N TRP A 165 23.70 -10.73 -6.48
CA TRP A 165 24.92 -11.37 -6.92
C TRP A 165 24.62 -12.29 -8.11
N PRO A 166 25.56 -12.45 -9.06
CA PRO A 166 25.26 -13.15 -10.29
C PRO A 166 24.78 -14.58 -10.07
N MET A 167 23.61 -14.89 -10.64
CA MET A 167 23.12 -16.25 -10.76
C MET A 167 23.42 -16.76 -12.18
N LEU A 168 23.81 -18.03 -12.28
CA LEU A 168 24.00 -18.69 -13.56
C LEU A 168 22.63 -18.87 -14.23
N SER A 169 22.27 -17.97 -15.15
CA SER A 169 20.99 -18.04 -15.84
C SER A 169 21.14 -18.93 -17.07
N ARG A 170 20.73 -20.20 -16.99
CA ARG A 170 20.58 -21.04 -18.19
C ARG A 170 19.52 -20.41 -19.09
N PRO A 171 19.81 -20.10 -20.36
CA PRO A 171 18.85 -19.43 -21.23
C PRO A 171 17.74 -20.41 -21.63
N THR A 172 16.58 -20.34 -20.98
CA THR A 172 15.35 -20.84 -21.60
C THR A 172 14.87 -19.77 -22.57
N ARG A 173 14.99 -20.07 -23.86
CA ARG A 173 14.51 -19.24 -24.97
C ARG A 173 12.97 -19.19 -24.93
N ALA A 174 12.39 -18.36 -24.08
CA ALA A 174 10.96 -18.03 -24.11
C ALA A 174 10.79 -16.73 -24.90
N SER A 175 10.35 -16.86 -26.15
CA SER A 175 9.87 -15.75 -26.96
C SER A 175 8.57 -15.23 -26.35
N ALA A 176 8.62 -14.11 -25.63
CA ALA A 176 7.41 -13.46 -25.12
C ALA A 176 6.74 -12.66 -26.26
N PRO A 177 5.41 -12.78 -26.44
CA PRO A 177 4.68 -11.96 -27.42
C PRO A 177 4.71 -10.49 -27.00
N ARG A 178 4.95 -9.60 -27.98
CA ARG A 178 4.77 -8.15 -27.82
C ARG A 178 3.27 -7.88 -27.70
N GLY A 179 2.78 -7.69 -26.48
CA GLY A 179 1.41 -7.29 -26.20
C GLY A 179 1.37 -6.37 -25.00
N ALA A 180 0.68 -5.24 -25.12
CA ALA A 180 0.48 -4.31 -24.02
C ALA A 180 -0.35 -4.99 -22.91
N CYS A 181 0.23 -5.14 -21.72
CA CYS A 181 -0.53 -5.53 -20.54
C CYS A 181 -1.44 -4.37 -20.14
N SER A 182 -2.74 -4.51 -20.41
CA SER A 182 -3.79 -3.67 -19.83
C SER A 182 -4.34 -4.38 -18.61
N THR A 183 -4.06 -3.85 -17.42
CA THR A 183 -4.66 -4.33 -16.18
C THR A 183 -5.70 -3.30 -15.75
N LYS A 184 -6.98 -3.67 -15.86
CA LYS A 184 -8.10 -2.87 -15.36
C LYS A 184 -8.66 -3.65 -14.16
N VAL A 185 -8.38 -3.22 -12.94
CA VAL A 185 -9.05 -3.79 -11.76
C VAL A 185 -10.04 -2.74 -11.25
N ARG A 186 -11.26 -3.19 -11.03
CA ARG A 186 -12.31 -2.42 -10.37
C ARG A 186 -12.69 -3.26 -9.16
N GLY A 187 -12.23 -2.88 -7.97
CA GLY A 187 -12.58 -3.57 -6.75
C GLY A 187 -13.47 -2.67 -5.88
N SER A 188 -14.60 -3.23 -5.46
CA SER A 188 -15.42 -2.75 -4.36
C SER A 188 -15.57 -3.96 -3.44
N ILE A 189 -15.03 -3.87 -2.22
CA ILE A 189 -15.17 -4.92 -1.23
C ILE A 189 -15.85 -4.29 -0.02
N ASN A 190 -17.14 -4.58 0.13
CA ASN A 190 -17.79 -4.59 1.43
C ASN A 190 -17.48 -5.96 2.04
N SER A 191 -16.47 -6.07 2.90
CA SER A 191 -16.25 -7.30 3.69
C SER A 191 -15.71 -7.00 5.09
N PRO A 192 -16.32 -7.59 6.15
CA PRO A 192 -16.05 -7.26 7.54
C PRO A 192 -14.93 -8.13 8.14
N SER A 193 -13.83 -8.37 7.42
CA SER A 193 -12.74 -9.20 7.95
C SER A 193 -11.72 -8.35 8.69
N LYS A 194 -11.75 -8.46 10.02
CA LYS A 194 -10.78 -7.93 10.97
C LYS A 194 -9.34 -8.27 10.56
N THR A 195 -8.46 -7.28 10.70
CA THR A 195 -6.99 -7.41 10.63
C THR A 195 -6.42 -7.91 9.30
N ALA A 196 -6.48 -7.06 8.26
CA ALA A 196 -5.52 -7.14 7.15
C ALA A 196 -4.45 -6.06 7.36
N ARG A 197 -3.25 -6.47 7.79
CA ARG A 197 -2.06 -5.67 7.47
C ARG A 197 -1.92 -5.68 5.94
N PRO A 198 -1.53 -4.57 5.27
CA PRO A 198 -1.23 -4.62 3.85
C PRO A 198 -0.12 -5.66 3.64
N ALA A 199 -0.49 -6.82 3.09
CA ALA A 199 0.44 -7.88 2.76
C ALA A 199 0.88 -7.66 1.31
N PHE A 200 2.17 -7.38 1.14
CA PHE A 200 2.79 -7.16 -0.15
C PHE A 200 3.09 -8.51 -0.80
N ILE A 201 2.36 -8.87 -1.86
CA ILE A 201 2.60 -10.12 -2.59
C ILE A 201 2.97 -9.78 -4.03
N LEU A 202 4.16 -10.22 -4.42
CA LEU A 202 4.68 -10.16 -5.78
C LEU A 202 4.13 -11.39 -6.52
N LEU A 203 3.08 -11.21 -7.30
CA LEU A 203 2.60 -12.25 -8.21
C LEU A 203 3.33 -12.12 -9.54
N SER A 204 4.13 -13.14 -9.86
CA SER A 204 4.79 -13.28 -11.15
C SER A 204 4.15 -14.42 -11.93
N ASP A 205 3.72 -14.15 -13.16
CA ASP A 205 3.41 -15.20 -14.12
C ASP A 205 4.70 -15.53 -14.91
N PRO A 206 5.22 -16.77 -14.85
CA PRO A 206 6.44 -17.14 -15.55
C PRO A 206 6.35 -16.98 -17.08
N ASN A 207 5.15 -16.86 -17.66
CA ASN A 207 4.93 -16.73 -19.10
C ASN A 207 4.66 -15.29 -19.59
N THR A 208 4.42 -14.33 -18.69
CA THR A 208 4.24 -12.92 -19.04
C THR A 208 5.17 -12.05 -18.20
N ARG A 209 5.94 -11.14 -18.83
CA ARG A 209 6.78 -10.15 -18.12
C ARG A 209 5.94 -9.04 -17.44
N CYS A 210 4.78 -9.40 -16.89
CA CYS A 210 3.83 -8.47 -16.30
C CYS A 210 3.86 -8.61 -14.78
N TRP A 211 4.30 -7.54 -14.14
CA TRP A 211 4.31 -7.39 -12.69
C TRP A 211 3.02 -6.69 -12.27
N VAL A 212 2.27 -7.31 -11.35
CA VAL A 212 1.07 -6.70 -10.76
C VAL A 212 1.31 -6.49 -9.28
N TRP A 213 1.10 -5.26 -8.82
CA TRP A 213 1.14 -4.87 -7.43
C TRP A 213 -0.29 -4.91 -6.88
N SER A 214 -0.51 -5.62 -5.77
CA SER A 214 -1.81 -5.62 -5.09
C SER A 214 -1.60 -5.59 -3.58
N THR A 215 -2.44 -4.81 -2.90
CA THR A 215 -2.53 -4.75 -1.43
C THR A 215 -3.55 -5.75 -0.87
N SER A 216 -4.23 -6.53 -1.73
CA SER A 216 -5.19 -7.57 -1.34
C SER A 216 -5.03 -8.84 -2.22
N PRO A 217 -4.79 -10.03 -1.62
CA PRO A 217 -4.54 -11.27 -2.37
C PRO A 217 -5.77 -11.79 -3.12
N ASP A 218 -7.00 -11.43 -2.73
CA ASP A 218 -8.22 -12.10 -3.19
C ASP A 218 -8.85 -11.47 -4.45
N GLN A 219 -8.22 -10.49 -5.11
CA GLN A 219 -8.85 -9.69 -6.17
C GLN A 219 -8.04 -9.55 -7.47
N VAL A 220 -6.92 -10.28 -7.62
CA VAL A 220 -6.09 -10.19 -8.83
C VAL A 220 -6.41 -11.32 -9.81
N SER A 221 -7.17 -11.02 -10.87
CA SER A 221 -7.24 -11.90 -12.05
C SER A 221 -6.33 -11.37 -13.15
N ILE A 222 -5.27 -12.10 -13.50
CA ILE A 222 -4.41 -11.82 -14.66
C ILE A 222 -5.07 -12.49 -15.88
N SER A 223 -5.64 -11.70 -16.79
CA SER A 223 -6.14 -12.22 -18.07
C SER A 223 -5.08 -12.05 -19.15
N ALA A 224 -4.59 -13.18 -19.70
CA ALA A 224 -3.79 -13.18 -20.91
C ALA A 224 -4.62 -12.65 -22.11
N PRO A 225 -4.02 -11.98 -23.11
CA PRO A 225 -4.75 -11.50 -24.28
C PRO A 225 -5.45 -12.66 -25.00
N LYS A 226 -6.77 -12.52 -25.24
CA LYS A 226 -7.50 -13.45 -26.10
C LYS A 226 -6.92 -13.39 -27.51
N ARG A 227 -6.52 -14.56 -28.02
CA ARG A 227 -6.10 -14.75 -29.41
C ARG A 227 -7.31 -14.47 -30.31
N THR A 228 -7.33 -13.34 -30.99
CA THR A 228 -8.24 -13.14 -32.12
C THR A 228 -7.72 -13.96 -33.29
N THR A 229 -8.28 -15.16 -33.48
CA THR A 229 -8.15 -15.89 -34.74
C THR A 229 -9.15 -15.26 -35.71
N ASN A 230 -8.67 -14.40 -36.61
CA ASN A 230 -9.41 -14.11 -37.82
C ASN A 230 -9.40 -15.38 -38.67
N SER A 231 -10.61 -15.86 -39.01
CA SER A 231 -10.84 -16.86 -40.05
C SER A 231 -11.18 -16.12 -41.34
#